data_AF-A0A3M2UM94-F1
#
_entry.id   AF-A0A3M2UM94-F1
#
_cell.length_a   1.000
_cell.length_b   1.000
_cell.length_c   1.000
_cell.angle_alpha   90.00
_cell.angle_beta   90.00
_cell.angle_gamma   90.00
#
_symmetry.space_group_name_H-M   'P 1'
#
loop_
_entity.id
_entity.type
_entity.pdbx_description
1 polymer ?
#
loop_
_entity_poly.entity_id
_entity_poly.type
_entity_poly.pdbx_seq_one_letter_code
_entity_poly.pdbx_strand_id
1 'polypeptide(L)' 'MILRVLLIKTSSLGDVIHALPALTDAARALPGIRFDWVVEEGFA' A
#
# COMPACT_ATOMS: atom_id res chain seq x y z
N MET A 1 -7.07 -18.50 -2.01
CA MET A 1 -6.51 -17.67 -3.09
C MET A 1 -5.90 -16.43 -2.46
N ILE A 2 -4.74 -15.97 -2.94
CA ILE A 2 -4.09 -14.75 -2.43
C ILE A 2 -4.74 -13.55 -3.12
N LEU A 3 -5.27 -12.60 -2.35
CA LEU A 3 -5.78 -11.35 -2.91
C LEU A 3 -4.61 -10.40 -3.19
N ARG A 4 -4.50 -9.90 -4.42
CA ARG A 4 -3.47 -8.95 -4.84
C ARG A 4 -4.11 -7.63 -5.22
N VAL A 5 -3.58 -6.54 -4.69
CA VAL A 5 -4.07 -5.16 -4.91
C VAL A 5 -2.93 -4.31 -5.42
N LEU A 6 -3.18 -3.53 -6.47
CA LEU A 6 -2.28 -2.48 -6.92
C LEU A 6 -2.71 -1.16 -6.29
N LEU A 7 -1.88 -0.61 -5.40
CA LEU A 7 -2.08 0.71 -4.83
C LEU A 7 -1.43 1.76 -5.75
N ILE A 8 -2.21 2.75 -6.18
CA ILE A 8 -1.71 3.90 -6.94
C ILE A 8 -1.83 5.12 -6.02
N LYS A 9 -0.69 5.57 -5.51
CA LYS A 9 -0.60 6.75 -4.65
C LYS A 9 0.72 7.49 -4.91
N THR A 10 0.82 8.05 -6.11
CA THR A 10 1.96 8.86 -6.57
C THR A 10 1.80 10.27 -6.03
N SER A 11 2.47 10.56 -4.91
CA SER A 11 2.44 11.89 -4.27
C SER A 11 3.69 12.03 -3.38
N SER A 12 3.69 12.94 -2.42
CA SER A 12 4.80 13.18 -1.49
C SER A 12 5.08 11.99 -0.56
N LEU A 13 6.26 11.99 0.09
CA LEU A 13 6.60 11.04 1.16
C LEU A 13 5.52 10.99 2.26
N GLY A 14 4.95 12.13 2.63
CA GLY A 14 3.91 12.21 3.64
C GLY A 14 2.69 11.37 3.27
N ASP A 15 2.27 11.41 2.01
CA ASP A 15 1.13 10.63 1.51
C ASP A 15 1.40 9.12 1.53
N VAL A 16 2.65 8.70 1.26
CA VAL A 16 3.08 7.29 1.38
C VAL A 16 2.97 6.84 2.84
N ILE A 17 3.56 7.60 3.77
CA ILE A 17 3.54 7.25 5.20
C ILE A 17 2.10 7.22 5.75
N HIS A 18 1.26 8.17 5.34
CA HIS A 18 -0.14 8.24 5.79
C HIS A 18 -1.02 7.13 5.22
N ALA A 19 -0.59 6.40 4.18
CA ALA A 19 -1.31 5.23 3.68
C ALA A 19 -0.95 3.91 4.41
N LEU A 20 0.15 3.87 5.16
CA LEU A 20 0.58 2.67 5.90
C LEU A 20 -0.44 2.15 6.94
N PRO A 21 -1.16 3.01 7.69
CA PRO A 21 -2.21 2.55 8.60
C PRO A 21 -3.30 1.77 7.86
N ALA A 22 -3.76 2.25 6.71
CA ALA A 22 -4.79 1.58 5.90
C ALA A 22 -4.31 0.22 5.37
N LEU A 23 -3.05 0.12 4.93
CA LEU A 23 -2.46 -1.15 4.52
C LEU A 23 -2.35 -2.15 5.69
N THR A 24 -2.01 -1.65 6.87
CA THR A 24 -1.92 -2.47 8.09
C THR A 24 -3.29 -3.01 8.48
N ASP A 25 -4.33 -2.18 8.44
CA ASP A 25 -5.70 -2.59 8.74
C ASP A 25 -6.22 -3.62 7.73
N ALA A 26 -5.91 -3.42 6.44
CA ALA A 26 -6.24 -4.40 5.41
C ALA A 26 -5.52 -5.74 5.63
N ALA A 27 -4.23 -5.72 6.02
CA ALA A 27 -3.48 -6.93 6.33
C ALA A 27 -4.02 -7.68 7.56
N ARG A 28 -4.56 -6.97 8.55
CA ARG A 28 -5.23 -7.57 9.71
C ARG A 28 -6.57 -8.20 9.35
N ALA A 29 -7.36 -7.54 8.50
CA ALA A 29 -8.69 -8.00 8.12
C ALA A 29 -8.67 -9.11 7.06
N LEU A 30 -7.66 -9.13 6.18
CA LEU A 30 -7.55 -10.02 5.04
C LEU A 30 -6.21 -10.76 5.07
N PRO A 31 -6.09 -11.85 5.87
CA PRO A 31 -4.86 -12.63 5.95
C PRO A 31 -4.38 -13.07 4.56
N GLY A 32 -3.14 -12.71 4.23
CA GLY A 32 -2.52 -13.06 2.96
C GLY A 32 -2.76 -12.08 1.81
N ILE A 33 -3.43 -10.93 2.04
CA ILE A 33 -3.45 -9.84 1.05
C ILE A 33 -2.02 -9.39 0.71
N ARG A 34 -1.79 -9.05 -0.56
CA ARG A 34 -0.53 -8.52 -1.07
C ARG A 34 -0.79 -7.20 -1.79
N PHE A 35 0.10 -6.24 -1.57
CA PHE A 35 0.05 -4.95 -2.23
C PHE A 35 1.28 -4.79 -3.11
N ASP A 36 1.05 -4.51 -4.38
CA ASP A 36 2.02 -3.89 -5.28
C ASP A 36 1.71 -2.38 -5.26
N TRP A 37 2.71 -1.51 -5.29
CA TRP A 37 2.48 -0.06 -5.11
C TRP A 37 3.24 0.75 -6.15
N VAL A 38 2.49 1.58 -6.91
CA VAL A 38 3.05 2.64 -7.74
C VAL A 38 3.27 3.91 -6.91
N VAL A 39 4.54 4.25 -6.70
CA VAL A 39 5.01 5.47 -6.05
C VAL A 39 5.96 6.23 -6.98
N GLU A 40 6.24 7.49 -6.67
CA GLU A 40 7.31 8.24 -7.33
C GLU A 40 8.66 7.54 -7.10
N GLU A 41 9.57 7.61 -8.07
CA GLU A 41 10.89 6.93 -8.02
C GLU A 41 11.70 7.29 -6.77
N GLY A 42 11.58 8.53 -6.28
CA GLY A 42 12.26 8.99 -5.07
C GLY A 42 11.79 8.32 -3.77
N PHE A 43 10.71 7.53 -3.80
CA PHE A 43 10.12 6.85 -2.65
C PHE A 43 9.98 5.33 -2.85
N ALA A 44 10.50 4.79 -3.96
CA ALA A 44 10.45 3.37 -4.32
C ALA A 44 11.45 2.51 -3.52
#